data_AF-A0A4V1QVC4-F1
#
_entry.id   AF-A0A4V1QVC4-F1
#
_cell.length_a   1.000
_cell.length_b   1.000
_cell.length_c   1.000
_cell.angle_alpha   90.00
_cell.angle_beta   90.00
_cell.angle_gamma   90.00
#
_symmetry.space_group_name_H-M   'P 1'
#
loop_
_entity.id
_entity.type
_entity.pdbx_description
1 polymer ?
#
loop_
_entity_poly.entity_id
_entity_poly.type
_entity_poly.pdbx_seq_one_letter_code
_entity_poly.pdbx_strand_id
1 'polypeptide(L)'
;MSDIVYFPLALAMTLLLEGIVLLPLLIKGDKYLIGVFVLVNVITNVTLNFALGLLECFPVDVSAIDVVYVIGECVAVAVEYLILKRVCRNKYLFLFVLCANIVSALAGGLLLRVLFN
;
A
#
# COMPACT_ATOMS: atom_id res chain seq x y z
N MET A 1 -18.11 8.36 13.61
CA MET A 1 -17.19 9.49 13.90
C MET A 1 -15.76 9.01 14.21
N SER A 2 -15.57 7.69 14.36
CA SER A 2 -14.32 6.95 14.52
C SER A 2 -13.50 6.83 13.23
N ASP A 3 -14.15 6.66 12.08
CA ASP A 3 -13.51 6.04 10.89
C ASP A 3 -12.47 6.94 10.20
N ILE A 4 -12.63 8.27 10.28
CA ILE A 4 -11.71 9.25 9.68
C ILE A 4 -10.41 9.40 10.48
N VAL A 5 -10.42 9.16 11.80
CA VAL A 5 -9.22 9.33 12.65
C VAL A 5 -8.26 8.14 12.50
N TYR A 6 -8.78 6.96 12.19
CA TYR A 6 -7.97 5.76 11.98
C TYR A 6 -7.36 5.66 10.59
N PHE A 7 -7.94 6.36 9.61
CA PHE A 7 -7.39 6.46 8.25
C PHE A 7 -5.93 6.96 8.22
N PRO A 8 -5.57 8.11 8.82
CA PRO A 8 -4.18 8.57 8.85
C PRO A 8 -3.26 7.65 9.67
N LEU A 9 -3.79 6.95 10.68
CA LEU A 9 -3.01 5.99 11.47
C LEU A 9 -2.68 4.73 10.65
N ALA A 10 -3.65 4.20 9.91
CA ALA A 10 -3.47 3.08 9.00
C ALA A 10 -2.51 3.44 7.86
N LEU A 11 -2.64 4.65 7.32
CA LEU A 11 -1.71 5.19 6.33
C LEU A 11 -0.29 5.32 6.89
N ALA A 12 -0.13 5.81 8.12
CA ALA A 12 1.19 5.95 8.75
C ALA A 12 1.86 4.59 9.00
N MET A 13 1.09 3.59 9.42
CA MET A 13 1.61 2.23 9.68
C MET A 13 1.98 1.50 8.40
N THR A 14 1.16 1.61 7.36
CA THR A 14 1.45 1.03 6.03
C THR A 14 2.72 1.64 5.42
N LEU A 15 2.85 2.96 5.45
CA LEU A 15 4.06 3.66 5.00
C LEU A 15 5.33 3.27 5.78
N LEU A 16 5.21 3.11 7.10
CA LEU A 16 6.34 2.66 7.94
C LEU A 16 6.81 1.26 7.56
N LEU A 17 5.86 0.34 7.40
CA LEU A 17 6.16 -1.06 7.10
C LEU A 17 6.74 -1.23 5.70
N GLU A 18 6.18 -0.56 4.70
CA GLU A 18 6.75 -0.54 3.37
C GLU A 18 8.14 0.09 3.38
N GLY A 19 8.32 1.20 4.11
CA GLY A 19 9.63 1.84 4.31
C GLY A 19 10.69 0.88 4.84
N ILE A 20 10.33 -0.05 5.73
CA ILE A 20 11.23 -1.11 6.23
C ILE A 20 11.56 -2.12 5.13
N VAL A 21 10.56 -2.58 4.37
CA VAL A 21 10.75 -3.56 3.29
C VAL A 21 11.65 -2.99 2.19
N LEU A 22 11.53 -1.70 1.89
CA LEU A 22 12.28 -1.05 0.81
C LEU A 22 13.53 -0.31 1.31
N LEU A 23 13.81 -0.31 2.62
CA LEU A 23 15.04 0.21 3.21
C LEU A 23 16.32 -0.25 2.45
N PRO A 24 16.45 -1.53 2.03
CA PRO A 24 17.62 -1.98 1.27
C PRO A 24 17.79 -1.30 -0.09
N LEU A 25 16.70 -0.83 -0.70
CA LEU A 25 16.71 -0.04 -1.94
C LEU A 25 17.03 1.44 -1.67
N LEU A 26 16.60 1.98 -0.52
CA LEU A 26 16.83 3.36 -0.11
C LEU A 26 18.28 3.63 0.31
N ILE A 27 18.96 2.62 0.90
CA ILE A 27 20.37 2.71 1.30
C ILE A 27 21.31 2.92 0.09
N LYS A 28 20.88 2.60 -1.13
CA LYS A 28 21.68 2.79 -2.35
C LYS A 28 21.84 4.25 -2.80
N GLY A 29 21.24 5.22 -2.11
CA GLY A 29 21.79 6.58 -2.02
C GLY A 29 21.30 7.61 -3.03
N ASP A 30 20.25 7.34 -3.82
CA ASP A 30 19.68 8.35 -4.72
C ASP A 30 18.44 9.01 -4.07
N LYS A 31 18.59 10.29 -3.66
CA LYS A 31 17.50 11.06 -3.03
C LYS A 31 16.28 11.19 -3.96
N TYR A 32 16.50 11.17 -5.28
CA TYR A 32 15.42 11.20 -6.26
C TYR A 32 14.63 9.89 -6.26
N LEU A 33 15.32 8.76 -6.18
CA LEU A 33 14.72 7.43 -6.07
C LEU A 33 13.93 7.27 -4.77
N ILE A 34 14.45 7.77 -3.65
CA ILE A 34 13.75 7.80 -2.36
C ILE A 34 12.46 8.63 -2.45
N GLY A 35 12.53 9.81 -3.07
CA GLY A 35 11.37 10.69 -3.23
C GLY A 35 10.27 10.10 -4.11
N VAL A 36 10.63 9.55 -5.28
CA VAL A 36 9.67 8.87 -6.17
C VAL A 36 9.06 7.67 -5.47
N PHE A 37 9.87 6.92 -4.73
CA PHE A 37 9.42 5.76 -3.99
C PHE A 37 8.39 6.10 -2.91
N VAL A 38 8.69 7.07 -2.04
CA VAL A 38 7.76 7.53 -1.00
C VAL A 38 6.48 8.11 -1.63
N LEU A 39 6.62 8.90 -2.69
CA LEU A 39 5.46 9.50 -3.36
C LEU A 39 4.51 8.45 -3.93
N VAL A 40 5.06 7.44 -4.62
CA VAL A 40 4.27 6.35 -5.19
C VAL A 40 3.54 5.61 -4.07
N ASN A 41 4.25 5.13 -3.05
CA ASN A 41 3.63 4.39 -1.93
C ASN A 41 2.57 5.19 -1.16
N VAL A 42 2.78 6.49 -0.94
CA VAL A 42 1.76 7.35 -0.34
C VAL A 42 0.52 7.39 -1.22
N ILE A 43 0.67 7.61 -2.53
CA ILE A 43 -0.47 7.68 -3.44
C ILE A 43 -1.20 6.34 -3.51
N THR A 44 -0.49 5.22 -3.63
CA THR A 44 -1.11 3.90 -3.73
C THR A 44 -1.86 3.54 -2.45
N ASN A 45 -1.27 3.76 -1.27
CA ASN A 45 -1.93 3.48 0.01
C ASN A 45 -3.09 4.42 0.32
N VAL A 46 -2.99 5.71 0.00
CA VAL A 46 -4.14 6.63 0.15
C VAL A 46 -5.28 6.15 -0.74
N THR A 47 -4.97 5.77 -1.98
CA THR A 47 -5.99 5.33 -2.95
C THR A 47 -6.64 4.01 -2.53
N LEU A 48 -5.86 3.01 -2.10
CA LEU A 48 -6.36 1.70 -1.63
C LEU A 48 -7.20 1.84 -0.36
N ASN A 49 -6.71 2.55 0.67
CA ASN A 49 -7.48 2.75 1.90
C ASN A 49 -8.74 3.58 1.65
N PHE A 50 -8.69 4.57 0.75
CA PHE A 50 -9.87 5.38 0.42
C PHE A 50 -10.91 4.56 -0.35
N ALA A 51 -10.46 3.71 -1.29
CA ALA A 51 -11.33 2.78 -1.99
C ALA A 51 -11.98 1.76 -1.04
N LEU A 52 -11.21 1.23 -0.08
CA LEU A 52 -11.72 0.34 0.99
C LEU A 52 -12.78 1.04 1.85
N GLY A 53 -12.48 2.25 2.35
CA GLY A 53 -13.44 3.02 3.17
C GLY A 53 -14.71 3.39 2.40
N LEU A 54 -14.61 3.64 1.08
CA LEU A 54 -15.78 3.82 0.21
C LEU A 54 -16.58 2.54 0.03
N LEU A 55 -15.92 1.40 -0.20
CA LEU A 55 -16.57 0.09 -0.36
C LEU A 55 -17.34 -0.32 0.89
N GLU A 56 -16.83 -0.03 2.08
CA GLU A 56 -17.52 -0.26 3.37
C GLU A 56 -18.80 0.60 3.53
N CYS A 57 -18.90 1.74 2.85
CA CYS A 57 -20.09 2.60 2.90
C CYS A 57 -21.26 2.08 2.05
N PHE A 58 -21.03 1.09 1.17
CA PHE A 58 -22.06 0.51 0.32
C PHE A 58 -22.47 -0.87 0.84
N PRO A 59 -23.76 -1.27 0.74
CA PRO A 59 -24.23 -2.61 1.09
C PRO A 59 -23.81 -3.61 0.00
N VAL A 60 -22.51 -3.83 -0.13
CA VAL A 60 -21.91 -4.76 -1.10
C VAL A 60 -21.65 -6.08 -0.39
N ASP A 61 -21.85 -7.18 -1.11
CA ASP A 61 -21.55 -8.54 -0.66
C ASP A 61 -20.07 -8.63 -0.23
N VAL A 62 -19.79 -9.14 0.98
CA VAL A 62 -18.44 -9.17 1.57
C VAL A 62 -17.44 -9.89 0.66
N SER A 63 -17.92 -10.92 -0.03
CA SER A 63 -17.14 -11.69 -1.01
C SER A 63 -16.70 -10.85 -2.22
N ALA A 64 -17.50 -9.87 -2.65
CA ALA A 64 -17.15 -8.99 -3.76
C ALA A 64 -16.13 -7.92 -3.32
N ILE A 65 -16.17 -7.49 -2.06
CA ILE A 65 -15.18 -6.55 -1.48
C ILE A 65 -13.79 -7.19 -1.48
N ASP A 66 -13.67 -8.45 -1.06
CA ASP A 66 -12.40 -9.18 -1.04
C ASP A 66 -11.79 -9.34 -2.44
N VAL A 67 -12.61 -9.66 -3.44
CA VAL A 67 -12.15 -9.81 -4.83
C VAL A 67 -11.68 -8.47 -5.40
N VAL A 68 -12.44 -7.39 -5.18
CA VAL A 68 -12.07 -6.05 -5.63
C VAL A 68 -10.78 -5.58 -4.95
N TYR A 69 -10.61 -5.92 -3.68
CA TYR A 69 -9.39 -5.61 -2.93
C TYR A 69 -8.17 -6.34 -3.50
N VAL A 70 -8.27 -7.65 -3.73
CA VAL A 70 -7.17 -8.44 -4.33
C VAL A 70 -6.80 -7.93 -5.72
N ILE A 71 -7.79 -7.59 -6.55
CA ILE A 71 -7.55 -7.00 -7.88
C ILE A 71 -6.88 -5.63 -7.74
N GLY A 72 -7.35 -4.79 -6.81
CA GLY A 72 -6.79 -3.47 -6.53
C GLY A 72 -5.32 -3.53 -6.11
N GLU A 73 -4.98 -4.44 -5.20
CA GLU A 73 -3.61 -4.73 -4.75
C GLU A 73 -2.73 -5.24 -5.90
N CYS A 74 -3.26 -6.12 -6.75
CA CYS A 74 -2.51 -6.60 -7.93
C CYS A 74 -2.22 -5.47 -8.93
N VAL A 75 -3.17 -4.56 -9.14
CA VAL A 75 -2.99 -3.39 -10.00
C VAL A 75 -2.00 -2.40 -9.37
N ALA A 76 -2.08 -2.18 -8.05
CA ALA A 76 -1.13 -1.37 -7.28
C ALA A 76 0.30 -1.87 -7.49
N VAL A 77 0.56 -3.15 -7.21
CA VAL A 77 1.89 -3.79 -7.42
C VAL A 77 2.40 -3.58 -8.85
N ALA A 78 1.54 -3.76 -9.85
CA ALA A 78 1.92 -3.59 -11.25
C ALA A 78 2.29 -2.12 -11.58
N VAL A 79 1.49 -1.16 -11.12
CA VAL A 79 1.72 0.27 -11.32
C VAL A 79 2.99 0.73 -10.61
N GLU A 80 3.16 0.38 -9.34
CA GLU A 80 4.34 0.72 -8.55
C GLU A 80 5.61 0.15 -9.19
N TYR A 81 5.58 -1.12 -9.59
CA TYR A 81 6.71 -1.73 -10.28
C TYR A 81 7.04 -1.02 -11.59
N LEU A 82 6.05 -0.69 -12.42
CA LEU A 82 6.27 -0.01 -13.71
C LEU A 82 6.87 1.39 -13.53
N ILE A 83 6.41 2.15 -12.53
CA ILE A 83 6.95 3.48 -12.22
C ILE A 83 8.37 3.35 -11.68
N LEU A 84 8.57 2.48 -10.67
CA LEU A 84 9.87 2.32 -10.02
C LEU A 84 10.91 1.71 -10.95
N LYS A 85 10.53 0.86 -11.91
CA LYS A 85 11.46 0.28 -12.90
C LYS A 85 12.10 1.35 -13.80
N ARG A 86 11.44 2.50 -13.99
CA ARG A 86 11.99 3.62 -14.76
C ARG A 86 13.12 4.34 -14.01
N VAL A 87 13.12 4.25 -12.67
CA VAL A 87 14.04 5.00 -11.81
C VAL A 87 15.08 4.09 -11.15
N CYS A 88 14.70 2.85 -10.81
CA CYS A 88 15.53 1.84 -10.17
C CYS A 88 15.79 0.65 -11.11
N ARG A 89 17.05 0.46 -11.53
CA ARG A 89 17.48 -0.79 -12.19
C ARG A 89 17.95 -1.80 -11.15
N ASN A 90 17.01 -2.42 -10.43
CA ASN A 90 17.28 -3.55 -9.55
C ASN A 90 16.52 -4.80 -10.03
N LYS A 91 17.24 -5.92 -10.22
CA LYS A 91 16.65 -7.22 -10.61
C LYS A 91 15.63 -7.76 -9.61
N TYR A 92 15.74 -7.34 -8.34
CA TYR A 92 14.82 -7.73 -7.26
C TYR A 92 13.72 -6.71 -7.00
N LEU A 93 13.61 -5.64 -7.79
CA LEU A 93 12.65 -4.55 -7.57
C LEU A 93 11.20 -5.07 -7.48
N PHE A 94 10.81 -5.98 -8.36
CA PHE A 94 9.48 -6.59 -8.34
C PHE A 94 9.20 -7.29 -7.01
N LEU A 95 10.18 -8.03 -6.48
CA LEU A 95 10.03 -8.75 -5.23
C LEU A 95 9.87 -7.78 -4.05
N PHE A 96 10.62 -6.69 -4.03
CA PHE A 96 10.49 -5.66 -3.01
C PHE A 96 9.12 -4.97 -3.06
N VAL A 97 8.64 -4.60 -4.24
CA VAL A 97 7.31 -3.99 -4.43
C VAL A 97 6.21 -4.96 -4.01
N LEU A 98 6.30 -6.23 -4.41
CA LEU A 98 5.34 -7.26 -4.02
C LEU A 98 5.31 -7.46 -2.50
N CYS A 99 6.48 -7.59 -1.86
CA CYS A 99 6.55 -7.72 -0.40
C CYS A 99 6.00 -6.48 0.32
N ALA A 100 6.26 -5.28 -0.21
CA ALA A 100 5.76 -4.03 0.36
C ALA A 100 4.24 -4.00 0.40
N ASN A 101 3.60 -4.28 -0.75
CA ASN A 101 2.14 -4.29 -0.86
C ASN A 101 1.51 -5.42 -0.03
N ILE A 102 2.11 -6.61 0.03
CA ILE A 102 1.60 -7.70 0.91
C ILE A 102 1.62 -7.27 2.38
N VAL A 103 2.72 -6.66 2.83
CA VAL A 103 2.84 -6.21 4.22
C VAL A 103 1.86 -5.07 4.50
N SER A 104 1.70 -4.15 3.54
CA SER A 104 0.74 -3.04 3.62
C SER A 104 -0.70 -3.56 3.72
N ALA A 105 -1.06 -4.53 2.87
CA ALA A 105 -2.36 -5.16 2.84
C ALA A 105 -2.69 -5.89 4.14
N LEU A 106 -1.72 -6.66 4.67
CA LEU A 106 -1.87 -7.33 5.96
C LEU A 106 -2.03 -6.32 7.10
N ALA A 107 -1.30 -5.21 7.09
CA ALA A 107 -1.39 -4.18 8.11
C ALA A 107 -2.73 -3.43 8.05
N GLY A 108 -3.19 -3.06 6.85
CA GLY A 108 -4.50 -2.46 6.63
C GLY A 108 -5.64 -3.39 7.08
N GLY A 109 -5.59 -4.66 6.67
CA GLY A 109 -6.58 -5.66 7.07
C GLY A 109 -6.62 -5.96 8.57
N LEU A 110 -5.46 -6.04 9.23
CA LEU A 110 -5.38 -6.21 10.70
C LEU A 110 -5.94 -4.99 11.44
N LEU A 111 -5.65 -3.78 10.99
CA LEU A 111 -6.15 -2.55 11.61
C LEU A 111 -7.66 -2.44 11.52
N LEU A 112 -8.25 -2.65 10.34
CA LEU A 112 -9.70 -2.67 10.18
C LEU A 112 -10.34 -3.72 11.09
N ARG A 113 -9.75 -4.92 11.18
CA ARG A 113 -10.27 -5.99 12.01
C ARG A 113 -10.16 -5.73 13.52
N VAL A 114 -9.14 -5.00 13.99
CA VAL A 114 -9.00 -4.59 15.39
C VAL A 114 -9.92 -3.42 15.74
N LEU A 115 -10.25 -2.57 14.76
CA LEU A 115 -11.08 -1.39 14.97
C LEU A 115 -12.59 -1.67 14.94
N PHE A 116 -13.00 -2.73 14.24
CA PHE A 116 -14.41 -3.11 14.09
C PHE A 116 -14.81 -4.39 14.85
N ASN A 117 -13.89 -5.00 15.61
CA ASN A 117 -14.20 -6.00 16.65
C ASN A 117 -14.32 -5.33 18.03
#